data_AF-A0A7R9LUK5-F1
#
_entry.id   AF-A0A7R9LUK5-F1
#
_cell.length_a   1.000
_cell.length_b   1.000
_cell.length_c   1.000
_cell.angle_alpha   90.00
_cell.angle_beta   90.00
_cell.angle_gamma   90.00
#
_symmetry.space_group_name_H-M   'P 1'
#
loop_
_entity.id
_entity.type
_entity.pdbx_description
1 polymer ?
#
loop_
_entity_poly.entity_id
_entity_poly.type
_entity_poly.pdbx_seq_one_letter_code
_entity_poly.pdbx_strand_id
1 'polypeptide(L)'
;SLSSPLNESQRQLSHDYINLWTYSARKYLLSVGKRVNKSVEWDQSPLCVGASYDIIDNLITIPIGLLHPPFYDSKRPAYVS
;
A
#
# COMPACT_ATOMS: atom_id res chain seq x y z
N SER A 1 22.95 -0.85 29.70
CA SER A 1 22.85 -2.31 29.48
C SER A 1 23.22 -2.57 28.03
N LEU A 2 24.19 -3.45 27.75
CA LEU A 2 24.49 -3.84 26.36
C LEU A 2 23.31 -4.69 25.84
N SER A 3 22.75 -4.31 24.70
CA SER A 3 21.73 -5.11 24.00
C SER A 3 22.32 -6.46 23.61
N SER A 4 21.60 -7.55 23.90
CA SER A 4 21.98 -8.90 23.50
C SER A 4 22.18 -8.99 21.98
N PRO A 5 23.12 -9.82 21.48
CA PRO A 5 23.33 -10.00 20.05
C PRO A 5 22.07 -10.57 19.37
N LEU A 6 21.81 -10.11 18.14
CA LEU A 6 20.65 -10.53 17.35
C LEU A 6 20.70 -12.02 17.00
N ASN A 7 19.56 -12.70 17.10
CA ASN A 7 19.39 -14.06 16.64
C ASN A 7 19.30 -14.12 15.09
N GLU A 8 19.37 -15.33 14.53
CA GLU A 8 19.39 -15.53 13.07
C GLU A 8 18.16 -14.95 12.37
N SER A 9 16.96 -15.22 12.91
CA SER A 9 15.71 -14.67 12.36
C SER A 9 15.69 -13.13 12.37
N GLN A 10 16.18 -12.50 13.44
CA GLN A 10 16.29 -11.05 13.54
C GLN A 10 17.28 -10.47 12.52
N ARG A 11 18.40 -11.17 12.27
CA ARG A 11 19.38 -10.77 11.25
C ARG A 11 18.78 -10.89 9.85
N GLN A 12 18.08 -11.98 9.57
CA GLN A 12 17.41 -12.19 8.30
C GLN A 12 16.34 -11.13 8.06
N LEU A 13 15.47 -10.87 9.04
CA LEU A 13 14.48 -9.79 8.95
C LEU A 13 15.16 -8.44 8.69
N SER A 14 16.24 -8.13 9.41
CA SER A 14 16.99 -6.87 9.21
C SER A 14 17.52 -6.75 7.78
N HIS A 15 18.09 -7.83 7.24
CA HIS A 15 18.57 -7.88 5.87
C HIS A 15 17.43 -7.68 4.85
N ASP A 16 16.29 -8.34 5.06
CA ASP A 16 15.12 -8.23 4.18
C ASP A 16 14.55 -6.80 4.21
N TYR A 17 14.46 -6.17 5.38
CA TYR A 17 14.07 -4.76 5.51
C TYR A 17 15.03 -3.84 4.74
N ILE A 18 16.35 -4.00 4.89
CA ILE A 18 17.33 -3.17 4.17
C ILE A 18 17.16 -3.33 2.66
N ASN A 19 16.94 -4.56 2.18
CA ASN A 19 16.74 -4.82 0.75
C ASN A 19 15.45 -4.19 0.21
N LEU A 20 14.35 -4.29 0.97
CA LEU A 20 13.08 -3.65 0.60
C LEU A 20 13.21 -2.13 0.50
N TRP A 21 13.88 -1.49 1.47
CA TRP A 21 14.14 -0.06 1.45
C TRP A 21 15.06 0.35 0.30
N THR A 22 16.14 -0.40 0.07
CA THR A 22 17.09 -0.15 -1.01
C THR A 22 16.40 -0.24 -2.38
N TYR A 23 15.58 -1.27 -2.59
CA TYR A 23 14.76 -1.43 -3.79
C TYR A 23 13.82 -0.24 -4.00
N SER A 24 13.08 0.13 -2.95
CA SER A 24 12.08 1.21 -3.01
C SER A 24 12.73 2.57 -3.31
N ALA A 25 13.83 2.89 -2.62
CA ALA A 25 14.60 4.11 -2.85
C ALA A 25 15.15 4.16 -4.29
N ARG A 26 15.69 3.03 -4.79
CA ARG A 26 16.19 2.94 -6.17
C ARG A 26 15.07 3.13 -7.18
N LYS A 27 13.90 2.51 -6.98
CA LYS A 27 12.74 2.66 -7.86
C LYS A 27 12.30 4.13 -7.92
N TYR A 28 12.23 4.81 -6.78
CA TYR A 28 11.89 6.23 -6.69
C TYR A 28 12.92 7.13 -7.39
N LEU A 29 14.22 6.94 -7.14
CA LEU A 29 15.26 7.72 -7.81
C LEU A 29 15.22 7.55 -9.34
N LEU A 30 14.90 6.35 -9.82
CA LEU A 30 14.75 6.06 -11.24
C LEU A 30 13.46 6.61 -11.85
N SER A 31 12.47 7.04 -11.06
CA SER A 31 11.25 7.67 -11.57
C SER A 31 11.37 9.19 -11.70
N VAL A 32 12.37 9.81 -11.07
CA VAL A 32 12.62 11.26 -11.19
C VAL A 32 12.82 11.64 -12.66
N GLY A 33 12.07 12.65 -13.11
CA GLY A 33 12.09 13.12 -14.50
C GLY A 33 11.30 12.27 -15.50
N LYS A 34 10.74 11.13 -15.08
CA LYS A 34 9.81 10.34 -15.90
C LYS A 34 8.38 10.83 -15.70
N ARG A 35 7.52 10.59 -16.69
CA ARG A 35 6.07 10.83 -16.55
C ARG A 35 5.51 9.88 -15.49
N VAL A 36 4.63 10.39 -14.64
CA VAL A 36 3.89 9.59 -13.65
C VAL A 36 3.03 8.56 -14.40
N ASN A 37 3.12 7.30 -13.98
CA ASN A 37 2.29 6.23 -14.53
C ASN A 37 1.01 6.09 -13.69
N LYS A 38 -0.07 6.71 -14.15
CA LYS A 38 -1.37 6.74 -13.48
C LYS A 38 -2.14 5.42 -13.47
N SER A 39 -1.65 4.38 -14.16
CA SER A 39 -2.42 3.15 -14.43
C SER A 39 -1.98 1.92 -13.64
N VAL A 40 -0.80 1.97 -13.00
CA VAL A 40 -0.19 0.80 -12.36
C VAL A 40 0.14 1.04 -10.88
N GLU A 41 0.25 2.31 -10.46
CA GLU A 41 0.61 2.64 -9.09
C GLU A 41 -0.64 3.09 -8.33
N TRP A 42 -1.03 2.27 -7.36
CA TRP A 42 -2.09 2.56 -6.42
C TRP A 42 -1.46 2.94 -5.09
N ASP A 43 -1.90 4.04 -4.50
CA ASP A 43 -1.40 4.50 -3.20
C ASP A 43 -1.82 3.59 -2.04
N GLN A 44 -2.92 2.84 -2.23
CA GLN A 44 -3.51 1.98 -1.22
C GLN A 44 -3.45 0.52 -1.64
N SER A 45 -3.20 -0.35 -0.66
CA SER A 45 -3.35 -1.79 -0.85
C SER A 45 -4.81 -2.12 -1.19
N PRO A 46 -5.07 -3.05 -2.13
CA PRO A 46 -6.42 -3.53 -2.40
C PRO A 46 -7.13 -4.09 -1.16
N LEU A 47 -6.38 -4.58 -0.16
CA LEU A 47 -6.91 -5.16 1.07
C LEU A 47 -7.23 -4.11 2.15
N CYS A 48 -6.98 -2.82 1.89
CA CYS A 48 -7.29 -1.75 2.83
C CYS A 48 -8.81 -1.60 3.01
N VAL A 49 -9.28 -1.44 4.26
CA VAL A 49 -10.67 -1.07 4.57
C VAL A 49 -10.74 0.44 4.77
N GLY A 50 -10.86 1.17 3.67
CA GLY A 50 -10.91 2.63 3.65
C GLY A 50 -10.97 3.14 2.21
N ALA A 51 -11.29 4.42 2.02
CA ALA A 51 -11.22 5.07 0.71
C ALA A 51 -10.29 6.29 0.78
N SER A 52 -9.64 6.61 -0.33
CA SER A 52 -8.74 7.75 -0.41
C SER A 52 -9.02 8.60 -1.64
N TYR A 53 -8.65 9.87 -1.54
CA TYR A 53 -8.66 10.81 -2.65
C TYR A 53 -7.24 11.33 -2.86
N ASP A 54 -6.70 11.15 -4.06
CA ASP A 54 -5.46 11.79 -4.48
C ASP A 54 -5.78 13.13 -5.16
N ILE A 55 -5.27 14.21 -4.57
CA ILE A 55 -5.42 15.58 -5.07
C ILE A 55 -4.61 15.83 -6.34
N ILE A 56 -3.51 15.10 -6.55
CA ILE A 56 -2.60 15.31 -7.68
C ILE A 56 -3.21 14.72 -8.95
N ASP A 57 -3.71 13.50 -8.87
CA ASP A 57 -4.36 12.84 -9.99
C ASP A 57 -5.89 13.05 -10.07
N ASN A 58 -6.48 13.74 -9.08
CA ASN A 58 -7.93 13.93 -8.96
C ASN A 58 -8.66 12.58 -9.07
N LEU A 59 -8.21 11.62 -8.26
CA LEU A 59 -8.63 10.22 -8.32
C LEU A 59 -9.20 9.76 -6.98
N ILE A 60 -10.39 9.16 -7.00
CA ILE A 60 -10.96 8.46 -5.85
C ILE A 60 -10.61 6.97 -5.98
N THR A 61 -10.02 6.41 -4.94
CA THR A 61 -9.71 4.97 -4.86
C THR A 61 -10.63 4.28 -3.86
N ILE A 62 -11.34 3.25 -4.34
CA ILE A 62 -12.20 2.37 -3.53
C ILE A 62 -11.64 0.95 -3.61
N PRO A 63 -10.85 0.50 -2.62
CA PRO A 63 -10.24 -0.83 -2.60
C PRO A 63 -11.27 -1.94 -2.33
N ILE A 64 -10.96 -3.17 -2.77
CA ILE A 64 -11.83 -4.34 -2.55
C ILE A 64 -12.05 -4.63 -1.06
N GLY A 65 -11.08 -4.29 -0.21
CA GLY A 65 -11.21 -4.37 1.24
C GLY A 65 -12.30 -3.48 1.83
N LEU A 66 -12.83 -2.49 1.12
CA LEU A 66 -14.02 -1.73 1.55
C LEU A 66 -15.33 -2.31 1.00
N LEU A 67 -15.28 -3.11 -0.07
CA LEU A 67 -16.44 -3.61 -0.80
C LEU A 67 -17.05 -4.86 -0.17
N HIS A 68 -17.34 -4.78 1.12
CA HIS A 68 -18.03 -5.81 1.89
C HIS A 68 -19.01 -5.18 2.89
N PRO A 69 -19.89 -5.97 3.53
CA PRO A 69 -20.80 -5.44 4.54
C PRO A 69 -20.04 -4.76 5.70
N PRO A 70 -20.53 -3.62 6.23
CA PRO A 70 -21.84 -3.02 5.96
C PRO A 70 -21.90 -2.10 4.73
N PHE A 71 -20.78 -1.82 4.07
CA PHE A 71 -20.66 -0.79 3.01
C PHE A 71 -21.10 -1.27 1.62
N TYR A 72 -21.06 -2.57 1.36
CA TYR A 72 -21.52 -3.11 0.09
C TYR A 72 -22.02 -4.54 0.25
N ASP A 73 -23.24 -4.79 -0.24
CA ASP A 73 -23.81 -6.13 -0.36
C ASP A 73 -24.75 -6.16 -1.57
N SER A 74 -24.34 -6.86 -2.62
CA SER A 74 -25.12 -7.00 -3.87
C SER A 74 -26.54 -7.58 -3.67
N LYS A 75 -26.83 -8.20 -2.52
CA LYS A 75 -28.15 -8.76 -2.18
C LYS A 75 -29.02 -7.79 -1.40
N ARG A 76 -28.48 -6.66 -0.93
CA ARG A 76 -29.23 -5.64 -0.20
C ARG A 76 -29.84 -4.61 -1.16
N PRO A 77 -30.98 -3.99 -0.78
CA PRO A 77 -31.48 -2.84 -1.52
C PRO A 77 -30.41 -1.73 -1.59
N ALA A 78 -30.36 -1.02 -2.73
CA ALA A 78 -29.35 0.00 -2.99
C ALA A 78 -29.32 1.14 -1.95
N TYR A 79 -30.43 1.40 -1.24
CA TYR A 79 -30.49 2.43 -0.20
C TYR A 79 -29.86 2.02 1.15
N VAL A 80 -29.53 0.73 1.31
CA VAL A 80 -28.89 0.17 2.51
C VAL A 80 -27.39 -0.06 2.28
N SER A 81 -26.97 -0.12 1.02
CA SER A 81 -25.56 -0.21 0.64
C SER A 81 -24.95 1.18 0.63
#